data_AF-Q2JGJ8-F1
#
_entry.id   AF-Q2JGJ8-F1
#
_cell.length_a   1.000
_cell.length_b   1.000
_cell.length_c   1.000
_cell.angle_alpha   90.00
_cell.angle_beta   90.00
_cell.angle_gamma   90.00
#
_symmetry.space_group_name_H-M   'P 1'
#
loop_
_entity.id
_entity.type
_entity.pdbx_description
1 polymer ?
#
loop_
_entity_poly.entity_id
_entity_poly.type
_entity_poly.pdbx_seq_one_letter_code
_entity_poly.pdbx_strand_id
1 'polypeptide(L)'
;MLCTALMRTAGLDFNEQGDVWARIAEQRSVFANPPSDPQVWASFTGDVHRLLVGEARADLLGSWLDAFEDAGGTLRKLREEGQLTRWIRAIIALHVIFHWNRLGLPARAQAILATAARQAVLGPAHHLDRLRPDHPRLLRSGSAL
;
A
#
# COMPACT_ATOMS: atom_id res chain seq x y z
N MET A 1 11.81 5.78 -4.24
CA MET A 1 11.15 6.46 -3.09
C MET A 1 11.64 5.84 -1.76
N LEU A 2 11.60 6.54 -0.62
CA LEU A 2 12.07 5.97 0.66
C LEU A 2 11.29 4.71 1.07
N CYS A 3 9.96 4.71 0.98
CA CYS A 3 9.17 3.54 1.34
C CYS A 3 9.44 2.33 0.44
N THR A 4 9.78 2.53 -0.84
CA THR A 4 10.18 1.42 -1.73
C THR A 4 11.55 0.87 -1.36
N ALA A 5 12.49 1.69 -0.86
CA ALA A 5 13.76 1.20 -0.35
C ALA A 5 13.54 0.27 0.86
N LEU A 6 12.74 0.70 1.84
CA LEU A 6 12.34 -0.13 2.98
C LEU A 6 11.68 -1.44 2.56
N MET A 7 10.79 -1.43 1.56
CA MET A 7 10.16 -2.67 1.08
C MET A 7 11.15 -3.61 0.39
N ARG A 8 12.08 -3.07 -0.40
CA ARG A 8 13.12 -3.85 -1.08
C ARG A 8 14.08 -4.49 -0.08
N THR A 9 14.56 -3.73 0.92
CA THR A 9 15.44 -4.29 1.96
C THR A 9 14.72 -5.22 2.92
N ALA A 10 13.40 -5.05 3.10
CA ALA A 10 12.53 -6.03 3.74
C ALA A 10 12.36 -7.33 2.93
N GLY A 11 12.90 -7.39 1.71
CA GLY A 11 12.82 -8.55 0.83
C GLY A 11 11.40 -8.82 0.36
N LEU A 12 10.64 -7.77 0.02
CA LEU A 12 9.37 -7.89 -0.68
C LEU A 12 9.58 -7.83 -2.18
N ASP A 13 9.01 -8.80 -2.90
CA ASP A 13 8.93 -8.72 -4.35
C ASP A 13 7.99 -7.58 -4.82
N PHE A 14 7.97 -7.30 -6.12
CA PHE A 14 7.19 -6.18 -6.64
C PHE A 14 5.67 -6.36 -6.41
N ASN A 15 5.12 -7.57 -6.51
CA ASN A 15 3.70 -7.80 -6.23
C ASN A 15 3.38 -7.64 -4.75
N GLU A 16 4.27 -8.11 -3.86
CA GLU A 16 4.16 -7.89 -2.42
C GLU A 16 4.23 -6.41 -2.04
N GLN A 17 4.99 -5.60 -2.77
CA GLN A 17 4.95 -4.14 -2.64
C GLN A 17 3.58 -3.59 -3.06
N GLY A 18 3.01 -4.11 -4.13
CA GLY A 18 1.64 -3.83 -4.56
C GLY A 18 0.60 -4.10 -3.48
N ASP A 19 0.71 -5.23 -2.79
CA ASP A 19 -0.15 -5.60 -1.66
C ASP A 19 -0.05 -4.62 -0.48
N VAL A 20 1.16 -4.11 -0.20
CA VAL A 20 1.34 -3.06 0.81
C VAL A 20 0.58 -1.80 0.41
N TRP A 21 0.70 -1.36 -0.84
CA TRP A 21 -0.05 -0.21 -1.36
C TRP A 21 -1.56 -0.45 -1.33
N ALA A 22 -2.01 -1.66 -1.68
CA ALA A 22 -3.42 -2.06 -1.60
C ALA A 22 -3.96 -1.89 -0.17
N ARG A 23 -3.20 -2.35 0.82
CA ARG A 23 -3.59 -2.25 2.23
C ARG A 23 -3.67 -0.81 2.72
N ILE A 24 -2.73 0.05 2.32
CA ILE A 24 -2.77 1.48 2.66
C ILE A 24 -4.00 2.14 2.01
N ALA A 25 -4.26 1.82 0.73
CA ALA A 25 -5.42 2.35 0.01
C ALA A 25 -6.74 1.92 0.67
N GLU A 26 -6.86 0.66 1.09
CA GLU A 26 -8.01 0.14 1.83
C GLU A 26 -8.22 0.89 3.16
N GLN A 27 -7.15 1.04 3.96
CA GLN A 27 -7.17 1.77 5.23
C GLN A 27 -7.52 3.26 5.09
N ARG A 28 -7.31 3.84 3.89
CA ARG A 28 -7.61 5.25 3.58
C ARG A 28 -8.77 5.42 2.61
N SER A 29 -9.53 4.37 2.33
CA SER A 29 -10.58 4.34 1.31
C SER A 29 -11.64 5.43 1.47
N VAL A 30 -12.01 5.79 2.70
CA VAL A 30 -12.95 6.88 2.99
C VAL A 30 -12.48 8.26 2.49
N PHE A 31 -11.17 8.44 2.29
CA PHE A 31 -10.58 9.67 1.75
C PHE A 31 -10.25 9.58 0.26
N ALA A 32 -10.47 8.43 -0.37
CA ALA A 32 -10.16 8.21 -1.77
C ALA A 32 -11.14 8.98 -2.64
N ASN A 33 -10.63 10.00 -3.34
CA ASN A 33 -11.36 10.71 -4.37
C ASN A 33 -10.40 11.05 -5.52
N PRO A 34 -10.03 10.03 -6.32
CA PRO A 34 -9.12 10.20 -7.45
C PRO A 34 -9.75 11.10 -8.54
N PRO A 35 -8.94 11.72 -9.41
CA PRO A 35 -9.44 12.44 -10.58
C PRO A 35 -10.45 11.62 -11.38
N SER A 36 -11.58 12.24 -11.73
CA SER A 36 -12.63 11.58 -12.53
C SER A 36 -12.23 11.44 -14.01
N ASP A 37 -11.28 12.26 -14.48
CA ASP A 37 -10.72 12.16 -15.82
C ASP A 37 -9.77 10.95 -15.93
N PRO A 38 -10.11 9.94 -16.77
CA PRO A 38 -9.29 8.74 -16.93
C PRO A 38 -7.89 9.00 -17.47
N GLN A 39 -7.70 10.02 -18.32
CA GLN A 39 -6.41 10.33 -18.91
C GLN A 39 -5.48 10.98 -17.90
N VAL A 40 -6.01 11.92 -17.09
CA VAL A 40 -5.27 12.52 -15.97
C VAL A 40 -4.86 11.45 -14.97
N TRP A 41 -5.78 10.53 -14.66
CA TRP A 41 -5.49 9.43 -13.74
C TRP A 41 -4.42 8.47 -14.27
N ALA A 42 -4.53 8.06 -15.54
CA ALA A 42 -3.53 7.18 -16.17
C ALA A 42 -2.13 7.81 -16.20
N SER A 43 -2.03 9.11 -16.51
CA SER A 43 -0.75 9.84 -16.45
C SER A 43 -0.17 9.84 -15.03
N PHE A 44 -0.98 10.16 -14.02
CA PHE A 44 -0.56 10.17 -12.62
C PHE A 44 -0.10 8.77 -12.15
N THR A 45 -0.84 7.72 -12.50
CA THR A 45 -0.42 6.34 -12.21
C THR A 45 0.90 5.98 -12.88
N GLY A 46 1.13 6.44 -14.12
CA GLY A 46 2.41 6.28 -14.81
C GLY A 46 3.57 6.99 -14.11
N ASP A 47 3.35 8.20 -13.59
CA ASP A 47 4.33 8.94 -12.79
C ASP A 47 4.66 8.22 -11.47
N VAL A 48 3.63 7.72 -10.79
CA VAL A 48 3.81 6.90 -9.58
C VAL A 48 4.58 5.62 -9.90
N HIS A 49 4.27 4.93 -10.99
CA HIS A 49 5.03 3.74 -11.41
C HIS A 49 6.52 4.04 -11.56
N ARG A 50 6.87 5.13 -12.27
CA ARG A 50 8.26 5.59 -12.43
C ARG A 50 8.92 5.87 -11.08
N LEU A 51 8.22 6.52 -10.16
CA LEU A 51 8.71 6.78 -8.81
C LEU A 51 8.94 5.50 -7.98
N LEU A 52 8.10 4.47 -8.19
CA LEU A 52 8.18 3.20 -7.49
C LEU A 52 9.32 2.31 -7.98
N VAL A 53 9.58 2.28 -9.29
CA VAL A 53 10.68 1.48 -9.86
C VAL A 53 12.03 2.18 -9.77
N GLY A 54 12.02 3.51 -9.67
CA GLY A 54 13.24 4.30 -9.51
C GLY A 54 14.02 3.98 -8.22
N GLU A 55 15.29 4.33 -8.23
CA GLU A 55 16.17 4.26 -7.07
C GLU A 55 16.08 5.56 -6.25
N ALA A 56 16.25 5.42 -4.94
CA ALA A 56 16.34 6.57 -4.06
C ALA A 56 17.68 7.26 -4.27
N ARG A 57 17.66 8.59 -4.42
CA ARG A 57 18.86 9.40 -4.62
C ARG A 57 19.61 9.56 -3.31
N ALA A 58 20.60 8.70 -3.08
CA ALA A 58 21.40 8.68 -1.85
C ALA A 58 22.06 10.05 -1.55
N ASP A 59 22.49 10.76 -2.59
CA ASP A 59 23.06 12.11 -2.52
C ASP A 59 22.09 13.17 -1.96
N LEU A 60 20.78 12.96 -2.12
CA LEU A 60 19.74 13.88 -1.66
C LEU A 60 19.07 13.43 -0.36
N LEU A 61 19.03 12.12 -0.11
CA LEU A 61 18.26 11.53 0.99
C LEU A 61 19.14 11.11 2.17
N GLY A 62 20.44 10.88 1.96
CA GLY A 62 21.44 10.61 3.00
C GLY A 62 20.94 9.65 4.07
N SER A 63 21.02 10.08 5.33
CA SER A 63 20.65 9.28 6.50
C SER A 63 19.18 8.84 6.55
N TRP A 64 18.28 9.49 5.81
CA TRP A 64 16.91 8.99 5.69
C TRP A 64 16.83 7.72 4.85
N LEU A 65 17.66 7.61 3.80
CA LEU A 65 17.72 6.39 3.01
C LEU A 65 18.25 5.24 3.88
N ASP A 66 19.38 5.45 4.56
CA ASP A 66 19.99 4.46 5.46
C ASP A 66 18.98 3.96 6.51
N ALA A 67 18.26 4.88 7.16
CA ALA A 67 17.26 4.51 8.17
C ALA A 67 16.11 3.66 7.62
N PHE A 68 15.69 3.89 6.37
CA PHE A 68 14.65 3.08 5.72
C PHE A 68 15.19 1.71 5.31
N GLU A 69 16.43 1.66 4.81
CA GLU A 69 17.10 0.43 4.44
C GLU A 69 17.34 -0.47 5.65
N ASP A 70 17.86 0.09 6.75
CA ASP A 70 18.08 -0.57 8.04
C ASP A 70 16.79 -1.10 8.64
N ALA A 71 15.72 -0.30 8.63
CA ALA A 71 14.41 -0.72 9.11
C ALA A 71 13.88 -1.91 8.30
N GLY A 72 14.00 -1.87 6.97
CA GLY A 72 13.61 -2.99 6.13
C GLY A 72 14.45 -4.25 6.37
N GLY A 73 15.79 -4.12 6.47
CA GLY A 73 16.68 -5.23 6.79
C GLY A 73 16.37 -5.86 8.15
N THR A 74 16.06 -5.05 9.15
CA THR A 74 15.61 -5.52 10.47
C THR A 74 14.30 -6.29 10.38
N LEU A 75 13.30 -5.79 9.65
CA LEU A 75 12.02 -6.47 9.46
C LEU A 75 12.19 -7.81 8.72
N ARG A 76 13.10 -7.86 7.74
CA ARG A 76 13.45 -9.09 7.04
C ARG A 76 14.03 -10.13 8.01
N LYS A 77 15.02 -9.74 8.82
CA LYS A 77 15.64 -10.63 9.81
C LYS A 77 14.60 -11.18 10.79
N LEU A 78 13.74 -10.31 11.35
CA LEU A 78 12.68 -10.73 12.26
C LEU A 78 11.68 -11.70 11.59
N ARG A 79 11.40 -11.54 10.30
CA ARG A 79 10.56 -12.48 9.53
C ARG A 79 11.24 -13.84 9.38
N GLU A 80 12.51 -13.85 8.99
CA GLU A 80 13.29 -15.06 8.77
C GLU A 80 13.50 -15.85 10.08
N GLU A 81 13.62 -15.15 11.21
CA GLU A 81 13.72 -15.76 12.55
C GLU A 81 12.36 -16.15 13.15
N GLY A 82 11.24 -15.91 12.45
CA GLY A 82 9.90 -16.25 12.93
C GLY A 82 9.41 -15.40 14.11
N GLN A 83 9.99 -14.21 14.32
CA GLN A 83 9.72 -13.34 15.48
C GLN A 83 8.62 -12.29 15.20
N LEU A 84 8.11 -12.22 13.98
CA LEU A 84 7.00 -11.32 13.67
C LEU A 84 5.67 -11.87 14.21
N THR A 85 4.99 -11.08 15.02
CA THR A 85 3.63 -11.39 15.52
C THR A 85 2.51 -11.07 14.52
N ARG A 86 2.86 -10.42 13.41
CA ARG A 86 1.94 -9.97 12.36
C ARG A 86 2.63 -10.02 10.99
N TRP A 87 1.84 -10.15 9.93
CA TRP A 87 2.35 -10.19 8.55
C TRP A 87 3.20 -8.97 8.20
N ILE A 88 4.40 -9.18 7.65
CA ILE A 88 5.35 -8.11 7.31
C ILE A 88 4.74 -7.01 6.43
N ARG A 89 3.86 -7.36 5.48
CA ARG A 89 3.16 -6.40 4.62
C ARG A 89 2.25 -5.46 5.42
N ALA A 90 1.60 -5.97 6.47
CA ALA A 90 0.80 -5.15 7.38
C ALA A 90 1.67 -4.25 8.27
N ILE A 91 2.85 -4.72 8.67
CA ILE A 91 3.83 -3.90 9.42
C ILE A 91 4.28 -2.71 8.58
N ILE A 92 4.68 -3.00 7.35
CA ILE A 92 5.23 -1.99 6.45
C ILE A 92 4.16 -0.97 6.06
N ALA A 93 2.93 -1.40 5.78
CA ALA A 93 1.81 -0.48 5.53
C ALA A 93 1.66 0.56 6.66
N LEU A 94 1.77 0.14 7.92
CA LEU A 94 1.73 1.04 9.06
C LEU A 94 2.95 1.97 9.15
N HIS A 95 4.16 1.47 8.87
CA HIS A 95 5.36 2.32 8.82
C HIS A 95 5.21 3.43 7.78
N VAL A 96 4.69 3.10 6.59
CA VAL A 96 4.44 4.10 5.54
C VAL A 96 3.41 5.14 5.99
N ILE A 97 2.29 4.71 6.55
CA ILE A 97 1.25 5.62 7.04
C ILE A 97 1.79 6.53 8.16
N PHE A 98 2.52 5.99 9.14
CA PHE A 98 3.08 6.78 10.22
C PHE A 98 4.16 7.74 9.74
N HIS A 99 4.98 7.33 8.78
CA HIS A 99 5.93 8.23 8.14
C HIS A 99 5.23 9.38 7.41
N TRP A 100 4.20 9.09 6.61
CA TRP A 100 3.40 10.13 5.94
C TRP A 100 2.68 11.06 6.91
N ASN A 101 2.14 10.52 8.02
CA ASN A 101 1.55 11.34 9.08
C ASN A 101 2.59 12.26 9.72
N ARG A 102 3.82 11.76 9.97
CA ARG A 102 4.93 12.55 10.50
C ARG A 102 5.34 13.69 9.55
N LEU A 103 5.23 13.47 8.24
CA LEU A 103 5.46 14.50 7.22
C LEU A 103 4.29 15.47 7.05
N GLY A 104 3.15 15.24 7.70
CA GLY A 104 1.94 16.05 7.53
C GLY A 104 1.22 15.82 6.19
N LEU A 105 1.48 14.71 5.51
CA LEU A 105 0.84 14.41 4.22
C LEU A 105 -0.68 14.18 4.43
N PRO A 106 -1.56 14.95 3.77
CA PRO A 106 -3.01 14.84 3.99
C PRO A 106 -3.54 13.44 3.69
N ALA A 107 -4.51 12.96 4.48
CA ALA A 107 -5.08 11.61 4.32
C ALA A 107 -5.65 11.34 2.91
N ARG A 108 -6.22 12.37 2.27
CA ARG A 108 -6.65 12.31 0.86
C ARG A 108 -5.49 12.06 -0.10
N ALA A 109 -4.36 12.74 0.08
CA ALA A 109 -3.17 12.52 -0.73
C ALA A 109 -2.59 11.11 -0.50
N GLN A 110 -2.57 10.64 0.75
CA GLN A 110 -2.19 9.26 1.08
C GLN A 110 -3.07 8.24 0.35
N ALA A 111 -4.40 8.45 0.36
CA ALA A 111 -5.36 7.58 -0.33
C ALA A 111 -5.09 7.54 -1.84
N ILE A 112 -5.00 8.70 -2.47
CA ILE A 112 -4.78 8.83 -3.93
C ILE A 112 -3.45 8.20 -4.34
N LEU A 113 -2.36 8.48 -3.61
CA LEU A 113 -1.04 7.92 -3.89
C LEU A 113 -1.03 6.39 -3.71
N ALA A 114 -1.62 5.87 -2.63
CA ALA A 114 -1.68 4.44 -2.40
C ALA A 114 -2.54 3.72 -3.46
N THR A 115 -3.66 4.30 -3.87
CA THR A 115 -4.49 3.75 -4.96
C THR A 115 -3.73 3.74 -6.28
N ALA A 116 -3.06 4.83 -6.64
CA ALA A 116 -2.24 4.89 -7.85
C ALA A 116 -1.07 3.90 -7.80
N ALA A 117 -0.38 3.79 -6.66
CA ALA A 117 0.72 2.85 -6.47
C ALA A 117 0.27 1.40 -6.57
N ARG A 118 -0.88 1.06 -5.97
CA ARG A 118 -1.51 -0.25 -6.12
C ARG A 118 -1.80 -0.55 -7.59
N GLN A 119 -2.40 0.39 -8.32
CA GLN A 119 -2.76 0.18 -9.72
C GLN A 119 -1.54 0.13 -10.65
N ALA A 120 -0.49 0.88 -10.35
CA ALA A 120 0.77 0.84 -11.06
C ALA A 120 1.44 -0.54 -10.98
N VAL A 121 1.28 -1.23 -9.85
CA VAL A 121 1.92 -2.53 -9.59
C VAL A 121 1.02 -3.70 -9.99
N LEU A 122 -0.23 -3.70 -9.51
CA LEU A 122 -1.17 -4.82 -9.62
C LEU A 122 -2.17 -4.65 -10.77
N GLY A 123 -2.08 -3.55 -11.52
CA GLY A 123 -3.07 -3.18 -12.51
C GLY A 123 -4.37 -2.60 -11.92
N PRO A 124 -5.29 -2.14 -12.78
CA PRO A 124 -6.61 -1.72 -12.34
C PRO A 124 -7.28 -2.84 -11.55
N ALA A 125 -8.09 -2.49 -10.55
CA ALA A 125 -8.89 -3.48 -9.84
C ALA A 125 -9.86 -4.10 -10.87
N HIS A 126 -9.49 -5.28 -11.40
CA HIS A 126 -10.39 -6.03 -12.24
C HIS A 126 -11.63 -6.37 -11.40
N HIS A 127 -12.79 -6.16 -12.01
CA HIS A 127 -14.15 -6.29 -11.48
C HIS A 127 -14.51 -7.69 -10.90
N LEU A 128 -13.55 -8.56 -10.62
CA LEU A 128 -13.83 -9.90 -10.09
C LEU A 128 -14.36 -9.87 -8.64
N ASP A 129 -14.20 -8.76 -7.91
CA ASP A 129 -14.84 -8.56 -6.60
C ASP A 129 -16.35 -8.23 -6.68
N ARG A 130 -16.88 -7.84 -7.83
CA ARG A 130 -18.34 -7.61 -8.00
C ARG A 130 -19.11 -8.92 -8.25
N LEU A 131 -18.40 -10.01 -8.53
CA LEU A 131 -18.98 -11.34 -8.76
C LEU A 131 -19.02 -12.22 -7.51
N ARG A 132 -18.63 -11.71 -6.33
CA ARG A 132 -18.92 -12.41 -5.09
C ARG A 132 -20.45 -12.42 -4.92
N PRO A 133 -21.14 -13.57 -5.07
CA PRO A 133 -22.58 -13.58 -4.93
C PRO A 133 -22.94 -13.15 -3.50
N ASP A 134 -23.92 -12.25 -3.39
CA ASP A 134 -24.55 -11.91 -2.14
C ASP A 134 -24.94 -13.21 -1.43
N HIS A 135 -24.30 -13.50 -0.30
CA HIS A 135 -24.83 -14.51 0.61
C HIS A 135 -26.20 -14.01 1.05
N PRO A 136 -27.30 -14.72 0.75
CA PRO A 136 -28.61 -14.30 1.23
C PRO A 136 -28.56 -14.29 2.76
N ARG A 137 -28.83 -13.12 3.34
CA ARG A 137 -29.10 -12.98 4.76
C ARG A 137 -30.23 -13.95 5.10
N LEU A 138 -29.90 -15.01 5.83
CA LEU A 138 -30.90 -15.88 6.45
C LEU A 138 -31.74 -15.00 7.37
N LEU A 139 -32.92 -14.60 6.89
CA LEU A 139 -33.97 -14.04 7.72
C LEU A 139 -34.37 -15.15 8.70
N ARG A 140 -33.89 -15.02 9.94
CA ARG A 140 -34.55 -15.62 11.09
C ARG A 140 -35.95 -15.02 11.16
N SER A 141 -36.94 -15.74 10.66
CA SER A 141 -38.33 -15.56 11.07
C SER A 141 -38.69 -16.74 11.95
N GLY A 142 -38.66 -16.52 13.25
CA GLY A 142 -39.46 -17.29 14.18
C GLY A 142 -40.88 -16.75 14.23
N SER A 143 -41.84 -17.66 14.30
CA SER A 143 -42.97 -17.69 15.26
C SER A 143 -44.36 -17.86 14.63
N ALA A 144 -45.14 -18.73 15.30
CA ALA A 144 -46.59 -18.98 15.25
C ALA A 144 -47.14 -19.54 13.91
N LEU A 145 -47.84 -20.69 13.87
CA LEU A 145 -48.89 -21.22 14.75
C LEU A 145 -48.84 -22.74 14.86
#